data_AF-A0A7C9DSW1-F1
#
_entry.id   AF-A0A7C9DSW1-F1
#
_cell.length_a   1.000
_cell.length_b   1.000
_cell.length_c   1.000
_cell.angle_alpha   90.00
_cell.angle_beta   90.00
_cell.angle_gamma   90.00
#
_symmetry.space_group_name_H-M   'P 1'
#
loop_
_entity.id
_entity.type
_entity.pdbx_description
1 polymer ?
#
loop_
_entity_poly.entity_id
_entity_poly.type
_entity_poly.pdbx_seq_one_letter_code
_entity_poly.pdbx_strand_id
1 'polypeptide(L)'
;GPVILDDCNFHESVHLDTFDLDRTLSLVPPDGEFPVMNYRMTQEFKPPFRINALIEEAGALKAEVILKIRAEFPSSATANTILVQMPVPSYTTRVSFELEPGAVGQTNDFKEANKRLEWSLKKIVGGAEHTLRAKLTFSHESLGNLTKEAGPVSMNFTIPMYNTSRLQVKYLQIAKKSKAYNPYRWVRYVTQANSYVARI
;
A
#
# COMPACT_ATOMS: atom_id res chain seq x y z
N GLY A 1 -0.56 1.95 -23.19
CA GLY A 1 0.49 2.96 -23.42
C GLY A 1 1.83 2.40 -22.99
N PRO A 2 2.95 2.89 -23.55
CA PRO A 2 4.28 2.53 -23.07
C PRO A 2 4.45 2.93 -21.60
N VAL A 3 5.17 2.13 -20.81
CA VAL A 3 5.59 2.51 -19.47
C VAL A 3 6.77 3.47 -19.62
N ILE A 4 6.61 4.70 -19.14
CA ILE A 4 7.68 5.69 -19.12
C ILE A 4 8.32 5.62 -17.72
N LEU A 5 9.64 5.54 -17.66
CA LEU A 5 10.39 5.53 -16.40
C LEU A 5 11.07 6.89 -16.24
N ASP A 6 11.11 7.43 -15.03
CA ASP A 6 11.79 8.71 -14.79
C ASP A 6 13.30 8.52 -14.72
N ASP A 7 13.70 7.50 -13.98
CA ASP A 7 15.07 7.06 -13.83
C ASP A 7 15.12 5.56 -13.58
N CYS A 8 16.24 4.97 -13.94
CA CYS A 8 16.55 3.58 -13.65
C CYS A 8 18.04 3.37 -13.47
N ASN A 9 18.40 2.44 -12.58
CA ASN A 9 19.75 2.01 -12.32
C ASN A 9 19.82 0.50 -12.55
N PHE A 10 20.92 0.04 -13.13
CA PHE A 10 21.13 -1.35 -13.48
C PHE A 10 22.28 -1.95 -12.67
N HIS A 11 22.25 -3.26 -12.50
CA HIS A 11 23.39 -4.00 -11.98
C HIS A 11 24.58 -3.89 -12.93
N GLU A 12 25.81 -3.93 -12.40
CA GLU A 12 27.05 -3.81 -13.19
C GLU A 12 27.21 -4.88 -14.27
N SER A 13 26.54 -6.02 -14.12
CA SER A 13 26.56 -7.13 -15.08
C SER A 13 25.63 -6.94 -16.28
N VAL A 14 24.86 -5.85 -16.32
CA VAL A 14 23.89 -5.57 -17.38
C VAL A 14 24.54 -4.79 -18.52
N HIS A 15 24.46 -5.35 -19.72
CA HIS A 15 24.83 -4.71 -20.98
C HIS A 15 23.61 -3.99 -21.57
N LEU A 16 23.75 -2.69 -21.81
CA LEU A 16 22.66 -1.81 -22.24
C LEU A 16 22.58 -1.59 -23.75
N ASP A 17 23.48 -2.20 -24.54
CA ASP A 17 23.56 -2.02 -26.00
C ASP A 17 22.21 -2.29 -26.71
N THR A 18 21.44 -3.24 -26.19
CA THR A 18 20.11 -3.60 -26.71
C THR A 18 18.96 -2.83 -26.04
N PHE A 19 19.20 -2.24 -24.87
CA PHE A 19 18.15 -1.60 -24.08
C PHE A 19 17.57 -0.36 -24.78
N ASP A 20 18.40 0.42 -25.47
CA ASP A 20 17.92 1.61 -26.19
C ASP A 20 17.11 1.27 -27.44
N LEU A 21 17.33 0.09 -28.02
CA LEU A 21 16.66 -0.36 -29.24
C LEU A 21 15.29 -0.97 -28.94
N ASP A 22 15.23 -1.97 -28.05
CA ASP A 22 14.02 -2.77 -27.84
C ASP A 22 13.65 -2.98 -26.35
N ARG A 23 14.34 -2.28 -25.44
CA ARG A 23 14.18 -2.40 -23.98
C ARG A 23 14.56 -3.77 -23.42
N THR A 24 15.43 -4.51 -24.11
CA THR A 24 15.99 -5.79 -23.65
C THR A 24 17.25 -5.57 -22.81
N LEU A 25 17.26 -6.16 -21.61
CA LEU A 25 18.46 -6.23 -20.75
C LEU A 25 19.20 -7.54 -21.02
N SER A 26 20.46 -7.45 -21.43
CA SER A 26 21.36 -8.59 -21.56
C SER A 26 22.32 -8.61 -20.37
N LEU A 27 22.55 -9.76 -19.75
CA LEU A 27 23.48 -9.85 -18.62
C LEU A 27 24.05 -11.26 -18.46
N VAL A 28 25.22 -11.33 -17.80
CA VAL A 28 25.71 -12.56 -17.16
C VAL A 28 25.35 -12.47 -15.67
N PRO A 29 24.35 -13.23 -15.18
CA PRO A 29 23.90 -13.10 -13.80
C PRO A 29 24.96 -13.64 -12.83
N PRO A 30 25.23 -12.95 -11.70
CA PRO A 30 25.87 -13.56 -10.54
C PRO A 30 25.03 -14.74 -10.00
N ASP A 31 25.68 -15.63 -9.25
CA ASP A 31 24.99 -16.70 -8.55
C ASP A 31 24.18 -16.14 -7.36
N GLY A 32 22.92 -16.57 -7.22
CA GLY A 32 22.04 -16.20 -6.12
C GLY A 32 21.03 -15.09 -6.46
N GLU A 33 20.52 -14.41 -5.42
CA GLU A 33 19.56 -13.32 -5.54
C GLU A 33 20.29 -11.98 -5.64
N PHE A 34 19.96 -11.19 -6.67
CA PHE A 34 20.53 -9.84 -6.85
C PHE A 34 19.53 -8.92 -7.58
N PRO A 35 19.56 -7.60 -7.31
CA PRO A 35 18.72 -6.64 -8.02
C PRO A 35 19.27 -6.40 -9.42
N VAL A 36 18.53 -6.81 -10.46
CA VAL A 36 18.91 -6.55 -11.87
C VAL A 36 18.71 -5.09 -12.24
N MET A 37 17.62 -4.48 -11.77
CA MET A 37 17.22 -3.11 -12.11
C MET A 37 16.42 -2.49 -10.96
N ASN A 38 16.73 -1.24 -10.63
CA ASN A 38 15.90 -0.37 -9.79
C ASN A 38 15.33 0.74 -10.68
N TYR A 39 14.08 1.14 -10.47
CA TYR A 39 13.46 2.18 -11.27
C TYR A 39 12.50 3.03 -10.45
N ARG A 40 12.28 4.27 -10.91
CA ARG A 40 11.30 5.20 -10.36
C ARG A 40 10.31 5.66 -11.43
N MET A 41 9.07 5.85 -11.00
CA MET A 41 7.99 6.36 -11.85
C MET A 41 7.11 7.31 -11.02
N THR A 42 6.90 8.51 -11.54
CA THR A 42 6.09 9.59 -10.94
C THR A 42 4.88 9.98 -11.77
N GLN A 43 4.69 9.31 -12.92
CA GLN A 43 3.46 9.46 -13.69
C GLN A 43 2.23 9.18 -12.85
N GLU A 44 1.16 9.87 -13.19
CA GLU A 44 -0.13 9.65 -12.59
C GLU A 44 -0.54 8.18 -12.77
N PHE A 45 -0.77 7.52 -11.63
CA PHE A 45 -1.25 6.16 -11.59
C PHE A 45 -2.47 6.11 -10.67
N LYS A 46 -3.36 5.17 -10.92
CA LYS A 46 -4.49 4.92 -10.04
C LYS A 46 -3.97 4.24 -8.76
N PRO A 47 -4.04 4.88 -7.58
CA PRO A 47 -3.60 4.25 -6.36
C PRO A 47 -4.42 2.99 -6.06
N PRO A 48 -3.82 1.94 -5.48
CA PRO A 48 -4.52 0.68 -5.24
C PRO A 48 -5.62 0.78 -4.18
N PHE A 49 -5.59 1.79 -3.34
CA PHE A 49 -6.65 2.07 -2.39
C PHE A 49 -7.17 3.50 -2.57
N ARG A 50 -8.39 3.75 -2.14
CA ARG A 50 -8.89 5.09 -1.87
C ARG A 50 -9.24 5.16 -0.40
N ILE A 51 -8.73 6.17 0.29
CA ILE A 51 -8.96 6.38 1.72
C ILE A 51 -9.76 7.67 1.86
N ASN A 52 -10.92 7.57 2.51
CA ASN A 52 -11.70 8.72 2.94
C ASN A 52 -11.76 8.69 4.47
N ALA A 53 -11.44 9.83 5.07
CA ALA A 53 -11.50 10.02 6.53
C ALA A 53 -12.38 11.23 6.82
N LEU A 54 -13.29 11.07 7.77
CA LEU A 54 -14.16 12.14 8.24
C LEU A 54 -14.10 12.18 9.76
N ILE A 55 -14.04 13.39 10.32
CA ILE A 55 -14.13 13.62 11.77
C ILE A 55 -15.34 14.50 12.03
N GLU A 56 -16.27 14.03 12.84
CA GLU A 56 -17.50 14.73 13.21
C GLU A 56 -17.51 14.97 14.72
N GLU A 57 -17.87 16.19 15.13
CA GLU A 57 -18.08 16.50 16.54
C GLU A 57 -19.39 15.85 17.03
N ALA A 58 -19.32 15.14 18.15
CA ALA A 58 -20.44 14.40 18.73
C ALA A 58 -20.78 14.89 20.15
N GLY A 59 -20.39 16.13 20.46
CA GLY A 59 -20.53 16.78 21.76
C GLY A 59 -19.20 17.38 22.24
N ALA A 60 -19.23 18.13 23.34
CA ALA A 60 -18.09 18.93 23.78
C ALA A 60 -16.81 18.12 24.07
N LEU A 61 -16.95 16.87 24.53
CA LEU A 61 -15.84 15.96 24.87
C LEU A 61 -15.81 14.71 23.98
N LYS A 62 -16.51 14.72 22.85
CA LYS A 62 -16.67 13.54 22.00
C LYS A 62 -16.59 13.88 20.52
N ALA A 63 -15.98 13.00 19.75
CA ALA A 63 -16.01 13.04 18.30
C ALA A 63 -16.18 11.64 17.73
N GLU A 64 -16.65 11.54 16.50
CA GLU A 64 -16.68 10.31 15.72
C GLU A 64 -15.73 10.43 14.54
N VAL A 65 -14.86 9.44 14.36
CA VAL A 65 -14.04 9.28 13.17
C VAL A 65 -14.64 8.18 12.30
N ILE A 66 -14.89 8.47 11.04
CA ILE A 66 -15.35 7.52 10.04
C ILE A 66 -14.23 7.31 9.02
N LEU A 67 -13.62 6.13 9.05
CA LEU A 67 -12.61 5.71 8.08
C LEU A 67 -13.21 4.78 7.06
N LYS A 68 -13.07 5.11 5.79
CA LYS A 68 -13.58 4.32 4.68
C LYS A 68 -12.45 4.05 3.70
N ILE A 69 -12.20 2.77 3.44
CA ILE A 69 -11.20 2.32 2.47
C ILE A 69 -11.87 1.54 1.35
N ARG A 70 -11.45 1.81 0.11
CA ARG A 70 -11.92 1.10 -1.10
C ARG A 70 -10.74 0.55 -1.88
N ALA A 71 -10.79 -0.72 -2.24
CA ALA A 71 -9.79 -1.36 -3.09
C ALA A 71 -10.05 -1.01 -4.57
N GLU A 72 -9.09 -0.33 -5.19
CA GLU A 72 -9.18 0.23 -6.55
C GLU A 72 -8.45 -0.61 -7.61
N PHE A 73 -8.29 -1.91 -7.34
CA PHE A 73 -7.68 -2.91 -8.21
C PHE A 73 -8.69 -4.03 -8.57
N PRO A 74 -8.40 -4.87 -9.60
CA PRO A 74 -9.32 -5.92 -10.05
C PRO A 74 -9.68 -6.92 -8.96
N SER A 75 -10.91 -7.45 -8.99
CA SER A 75 -11.42 -8.44 -8.03
C SER A 75 -10.69 -9.80 -8.07
N SER A 76 -9.92 -10.07 -9.12
CA SER A 76 -9.01 -11.22 -9.19
C SER A 76 -7.79 -11.09 -8.28
N ALA A 77 -7.44 -9.88 -7.87
CA ALA A 77 -6.36 -9.62 -6.93
C ALA A 77 -6.91 -9.42 -5.51
N THR A 78 -6.04 -9.68 -4.54
CA THR A 78 -6.36 -9.59 -3.12
C THR A 78 -5.19 -8.93 -2.41
N ALA A 79 -5.48 -7.95 -1.57
CA ALA A 79 -4.51 -7.37 -0.66
C ALA A 79 -4.50 -8.12 0.68
N ASN A 80 -3.33 -8.17 1.29
CA ASN A 80 -3.05 -8.84 2.56
C ASN A 80 -2.24 -7.90 3.45
N THR A 81 -2.17 -8.23 4.75
CA THR A 81 -1.37 -7.48 5.74
C THR A 81 -1.74 -6.00 5.73
N ILE A 82 -3.05 -5.71 5.79
CA ILE A 82 -3.55 -4.34 5.76
C ILE A 82 -3.54 -3.78 7.16
N LEU A 83 -2.90 -2.62 7.34
CA LEU A 83 -2.90 -1.85 8.57
C LEU A 83 -3.15 -0.38 8.22
N VAL A 84 -4.31 0.14 8.62
CA VAL A 84 -4.67 1.56 8.56
C VAL A 84 -4.38 2.18 9.93
N GLN A 85 -3.75 3.33 9.96
CA GLN A 85 -3.42 4.04 11.19
C GLN A 85 -3.76 5.51 11.03
N MET A 86 -4.26 6.12 12.10
CA MET A 86 -4.57 7.54 12.11
C MET A 86 -4.23 8.13 13.47
N PRO A 87 -3.33 9.13 13.55
CA PRO A 87 -3.13 9.90 14.76
C PRO A 87 -4.41 10.66 15.13
N VAL A 88 -4.76 10.63 16.41
CA VAL A 88 -5.91 11.35 16.96
C VAL A 88 -5.41 12.47 17.87
N PRO A 89 -6.26 13.45 18.27
CA PRO A 89 -5.86 14.52 19.16
C PRO A 89 -5.19 14.01 20.43
N SER A 90 -4.14 14.71 20.89
CA SER A 90 -3.27 14.27 21.97
C SER A 90 -3.98 14.05 23.32
N TYR A 91 -5.12 14.72 23.49
CA TYR A 91 -5.96 14.67 24.67
C TYR A 91 -7.07 13.60 24.60
N THR A 92 -7.05 12.73 23.59
CA THR A 92 -7.91 11.54 23.50
C THR A 92 -7.59 10.57 24.63
N THR A 93 -8.58 10.24 25.44
CA THR A 93 -8.46 9.32 26.59
C THR A 93 -8.98 7.93 26.26
N ARG A 94 -9.99 7.82 25.40
CA ARG A 94 -10.57 6.54 25.02
C ARG A 94 -11.05 6.58 23.57
N VAL A 95 -10.96 5.43 22.92
CA VAL A 95 -11.56 5.17 21.61
C VAL A 95 -12.44 3.93 21.70
N SER A 96 -13.66 4.01 21.20
CA SER A 96 -14.58 2.88 21.05
C SER A 96 -14.79 2.62 19.57
N PHE A 97 -14.58 1.38 19.14
CA PHE A 97 -14.68 1.01 17.73
C PHE A 97 -15.99 0.30 17.43
N GLU A 98 -16.59 0.63 16.29
CA GLU A 98 -17.77 -0.01 15.74
C GLU A 98 -17.45 -0.51 14.33
N LEU A 99 -17.50 -1.83 14.17
CA LEU A 99 -17.30 -2.52 12.89
C LEU A 99 -18.65 -2.84 12.26
N GLU A 100 -18.67 -2.90 10.92
CA GLU A 100 -19.84 -3.37 10.19
C GLU A 100 -20.16 -4.85 10.52
N PRO A 101 -21.44 -5.25 10.53
CA PRO A 101 -21.83 -6.64 10.69
C PRO A 101 -21.11 -7.53 9.66
N GLY A 102 -20.46 -8.61 10.12
CA GLY A 102 -19.72 -9.51 9.24
C GLY A 102 -18.28 -9.08 8.91
N ALA A 103 -17.70 -8.13 9.65
CA ALA A 103 -16.28 -7.73 9.56
C ALA A 103 -15.28 -8.82 10.04
N VAL A 104 -15.37 -10.02 9.46
CA VAL A 104 -14.53 -11.17 9.81
C VAL A 104 -13.07 -10.88 9.48
N GLY A 105 -12.17 -11.10 10.45
CA GLY A 105 -10.74 -10.91 10.26
C GLY A 105 -10.30 -9.44 10.27
N GLN A 106 -11.15 -8.53 10.75
CA GLN A 106 -10.78 -7.17 11.08
C GLN A 106 -10.53 -7.03 12.57
N THR A 107 -9.50 -6.29 12.95
CA THR A 107 -9.19 -5.95 14.34
C THR A 107 -8.90 -4.46 14.45
N ASN A 108 -9.20 -3.88 15.60
CA ASN A 108 -8.97 -2.47 15.87
C ASN A 108 -8.34 -2.32 17.25
N ASP A 109 -7.53 -1.27 17.39
CA ASP A 109 -6.81 -0.98 18.62
C ASP A 109 -6.59 0.53 18.75
N PHE A 110 -6.41 0.99 19.98
CA PHE A 110 -6.00 2.35 20.29
C PHE A 110 -4.69 2.33 21.05
N LYS A 111 -3.63 2.80 20.38
CA LYS A 111 -2.30 2.96 20.98
C LYS A 111 -2.27 4.27 21.76
N GLU A 112 -2.71 4.22 23.01
CA GLU A 112 -2.82 5.40 23.87
C GLU A 112 -1.51 6.17 24.02
N ALA A 113 -0.38 5.47 24.18
CA ALA A 113 0.95 6.09 24.30
C ALA A 113 1.33 6.95 23.09
N ASN A 114 0.87 6.57 21.89
CA ASN A 114 1.16 7.27 20.64
C ASN A 114 -0.04 8.09 20.13
N LYS A 115 -1.14 8.12 20.89
CA LYS A 115 -2.42 8.75 20.51
C LYS A 115 -2.80 8.43 19.06
N ARG A 116 -2.88 7.13 18.76
CA ARG A 116 -3.11 6.62 17.41
C ARG A 116 -4.10 5.47 17.41
N LEU A 117 -5.10 5.54 16.54
CA LEU A 117 -5.96 4.39 16.26
C LEU A 117 -5.31 3.51 15.19
N GLU A 118 -5.54 2.20 15.29
CA GLU A 118 -5.05 1.20 14.35
C GLU A 118 -6.20 0.27 13.94
N TRP A 119 -6.30 0.01 12.64
CA TRP A 119 -7.31 -0.87 12.05
C TRP A 119 -6.63 -1.83 11.09
N SER A 120 -6.65 -3.11 11.46
CA SER A 120 -6.04 -4.17 10.67
C SER A 120 -7.10 -5.00 9.97
N LEU A 121 -6.85 -5.33 8.70
CA LEU A 121 -7.67 -6.26 7.93
C LEU A 121 -6.77 -7.37 7.39
N LYS A 122 -7.14 -8.63 7.64
CA LYS A 122 -6.36 -9.77 7.13
C LYS A 122 -6.33 -9.82 5.60
N LYS A 123 -7.45 -9.47 4.96
CA LYS A 123 -7.66 -9.62 3.52
C LYS A 123 -8.65 -8.57 3.01
N ILE A 124 -8.37 -7.99 1.85
CA ILE A 124 -9.32 -7.17 1.08
C ILE A 124 -9.28 -7.61 -0.37
N VAL A 125 -10.43 -7.96 -0.95
CA VAL A 125 -10.57 -8.32 -2.37
C VAL A 125 -10.70 -7.04 -3.20
N GLY A 126 -10.18 -7.04 -4.43
CA GLY A 126 -10.30 -5.89 -5.34
C GLY A 126 -11.75 -5.48 -5.58
N GLY A 127 -12.02 -4.18 -5.56
CA GLY A 127 -13.36 -3.60 -5.66
C GLY A 127 -14.16 -3.57 -4.35
N ALA A 128 -13.70 -4.26 -3.29
CA ALA A 128 -14.36 -4.23 -1.99
C ALA A 128 -14.16 -2.90 -1.26
N GLU A 129 -15.08 -2.61 -0.35
CA GLU A 129 -15.11 -1.41 0.45
C GLU A 129 -15.33 -1.80 1.92
N HIS A 130 -14.66 -1.11 2.82
CA HIS A 130 -14.78 -1.35 4.26
C HIS A 130 -14.84 -0.02 5.00
N THR A 131 -15.63 0.01 6.07
CA THR A 131 -15.79 1.17 6.94
C THR A 131 -15.46 0.81 8.39
N LEU A 132 -14.73 1.68 9.07
CA LEU A 132 -14.55 1.66 10.52
C LEU A 132 -15.11 2.96 11.10
N ARG A 133 -15.92 2.84 12.14
CA ARG A 133 -16.33 3.98 12.97
C ARG A 133 -15.59 3.92 14.31
N ALA A 134 -15.02 5.04 14.73
CA ALA A 134 -14.28 5.15 15.98
C ALA A 134 -14.78 6.38 16.76
N LYS A 135 -15.42 6.13 17.91
CA LYS A 135 -15.91 7.17 18.82
C LYS A 135 -14.79 7.54 19.79
N LEU A 136 -14.36 8.79 19.72
CA LEU A 136 -13.32 9.37 20.56
C LEU A 136 -13.96 10.02 21.80
N THR A 137 -13.31 9.85 22.95
CA THR A 137 -13.59 10.58 24.17
C THR A 137 -12.36 11.39 24.56
N PHE A 138 -12.58 12.65 24.95
CA PHE A 138 -11.55 13.63 25.25
C PHE A 138 -11.47 13.93 26.75
N SER A 139 -10.30 14.36 27.22
CA SER A 139 -10.10 14.82 28.61
C SER A 139 -10.58 16.25 28.85
N HIS A 140 -10.64 17.07 27.80
CA HIS A 140 -11.14 18.45 27.83
C HIS A 140 -11.74 18.81 26.46
N GLU A 141 -12.45 19.93 26.40
CA GLU A 141 -13.10 20.40 25.18
C GLU A 141 -12.06 20.84 24.15
N SER A 142 -12.36 20.57 22.87
CA SER A 142 -11.53 21.05 21.76
C SER A 142 -11.47 22.57 21.78
N LEU A 143 -10.26 23.13 21.76
CA LEU A 143 -10.05 24.58 21.61
C LEU A 143 -9.89 24.99 20.13
N GLY A 144 -9.91 24.01 19.22
CA GLY A 144 -9.57 24.20 17.81
C GLY A 144 -10.31 23.25 16.87
N ASN A 145 -9.78 23.14 15.66
CA ASN A 145 -10.35 22.27 14.64
C ASN A 145 -9.75 20.86 14.77
N LEU A 146 -10.60 19.89 15.12
CA LEU A 146 -10.21 18.49 15.32
C LEU A 146 -9.49 17.88 14.12
N THR A 147 -9.81 18.27 12.87
CA THR A 147 -9.12 17.73 11.69
C THR A 147 -7.68 18.23 11.57
N LYS A 148 -7.38 19.43 12.07
CA LYS A 148 -6.01 19.96 12.11
C LYS A 148 -5.16 19.33 13.21
N GLU A 149 -5.82 18.91 14.29
CA GLU A 149 -5.17 18.30 15.45
C GLU A 149 -5.01 16.79 15.28
N ALA A 150 -5.88 16.16 14.50
CA ALA A 150 -5.68 14.81 14.00
C ALA A 150 -4.61 14.78 12.90
N GLY A 151 -3.90 13.65 12.82
CA GLY A 151 -2.89 13.43 11.78
C GLY A 151 -3.49 12.81 10.52
N PRO A 152 -2.70 12.74 9.43
CA PRO A 152 -3.13 12.07 8.22
C PRO A 152 -3.30 10.56 8.45
N VAL A 153 -4.11 9.92 7.62
CA VAL A 153 -4.30 8.48 7.64
C VAL A 153 -3.18 7.81 6.85
N SER A 154 -2.44 6.91 7.48
CA SER A 154 -1.42 6.08 6.83
C SER A 154 -1.93 4.65 6.64
N MET A 155 -1.49 3.98 5.58
CA MET A 155 -1.89 2.62 5.28
C MET A 155 -0.71 1.76 4.83
N ASN A 156 -0.52 0.60 5.45
CA ASN A 156 0.37 -0.43 4.98
C ASN A 156 -0.43 -1.58 4.36
N PHE A 157 0.06 -2.14 3.27
CA PHE A 157 -0.56 -3.29 2.59
C PHE A 157 0.44 -4.01 1.69
N THR A 158 0.13 -5.26 1.35
CA THR A 158 0.82 -6.03 0.31
C THR A 158 -0.22 -6.61 -0.67
N ILE A 159 0.01 -6.43 -1.97
CA ILE A 159 -0.86 -6.99 -3.03
C ILE A 159 -0.01 -7.91 -3.91
N PRO A 160 -0.07 -9.24 -3.71
CA PRO A 160 0.56 -10.20 -4.60
C PRO A 160 -0.09 -10.21 -5.98
N MET A 161 0.70 -10.56 -6.99
CA MET A 161 0.31 -10.70 -8.40
C MET A 161 -0.34 -9.45 -9.01
N TYR A 162 -0.09 -8.29 -8.41
CA TYR A 162 -0.55 -6.99 -8.88
C TYR A 162 0.63 -6.04 -9.06
N ASN A 163 0.61 -5.28 -10.15
CA ASN A 163 1.63 -4.27 -10.43
C ASN A 163 0.97 -2.92 -10.73
N THR A 164 1.29 -1.91 -9.92
CA THR A 164 0.86 -0.52 -10.09
C THR A 164 1.59 0.21 -11.22
N SER A 165 2.86 -0.10 -11.48
CA SER A 165 3.66 0.56 -12.54
C SER A 165 3.30 0.09 -13.94
N ARG A 166 2.57 -1.03 -14.05
CA ARG A 166 2.26 -1.74 -15.31
C ARG A 166 3.50 -2.25 -16.06
N LEU A 167 4.71 -2.13 -15.49
CA LEU A 167 5.92 -2.75 -16.02
C LEU A 167 5.79 -4.28 -15.98
N GLN A 168 5.86 -4.92 -17.14
CA GLN A 168 5.70 -6.37 -17.24
C GLN A 168 6.92 -7.00 -17.89
N VAL A 169 7.39 -8.09 -17.29
CA VAL A 169 8.39 -8.97 -17.91
C VAL A 169 7.71 -9.72 -19.04
N LYS A 170 8.04 -9.36 -20.29
CA LYS A 170 7.49 -10.01 -21.48
C LYS A 170 8.08 -11.39 -21.71
N TYR A 171 9.39 -11.53 -21.49
CA TYR A 171 10.10 -12.79 -21.68
C TYR A 171 11.36 -12.83 -20.81
N LEU A 172 11.85 -14.04 -20.56
CA LEU A 172 13.15 -14.31 -19.95
C LEU A 172 13.83 -15.39 -20.76
N GLN A 173 14.83 -15.01 -21.55
CA GLN A 173 15.61 -15.94 -22.36
C GLN A 173 16.92 -16.26 -21.65
N ILE A 174 17.23 -17.56 -21.55
CA ILE A 174 18.48 -18.04 -20.97
C ILE A 174 19.27 -18.69 -22.10
N ALA A 175 20.40 -18.08 -22.46
CA ALA A 175 21.32 -18.63 -23.44
C ALA A 175 21.88 -19.96 -22.90
N LYS A 176 21.54 -21.07 -23.58
CA LYS A 176 21.93 -22.41 -23.14
C LYS A 176 23.38 -22.69 -23.54
N LYS A 177 24.23 -23.02 -22.56
CA LYS A 177 25.56 -23.60 -22.83
C LYS A 177 25.48 -25.06 -23.28
N SER A 178 24.41 -25.79 -22.93
CA SER A 178 24.18 -27.18 -23.30
C SER A 178 22.68 -27.45 -23.53
N LYS A 179 22.35 -28.35 -24.45
CA LYS A 179 20.96 -28.76 -24.77
C LYS A 179 20.21 -29.32 -23.55
N ALA A 180 20.92 -29.92 -22.59
CA ALA A 180 20.33 -30.52 -21.39
C ALA A 180 19.94 -29.50 -20.30
N TYR A 181 20.46 -28.26 -20.36
CA TYR A 181 20.16 -27.24 -19.36
C TYR A 181 18.81 -26.57 -19.66
N ASN A 182 17.80 -26.90 -18.85
CA ASN A 182 16.46 -26.33 -18.96
C ASN A 182 15.91 -25.90 -17.57
N PRO A 183 16.34 -24.74 -17.06
CA PRO A 183 15.91 -24.26 -15.75
C PRO A 183 14.43 -23.88 -15.74
N TYR A 184 13.81 -24.06 -14.57
CA TYR A 184 12.47 -23.53 -14.32
C TYR A 184 12.51 -22.00 -14.24
N ARG A 185 11.46 -21.34 -14.74
CA ARG A 185 11.35 -19.88 -14.81
C ARG A 185 10.03 -19.47 -14.18
N TRP A 186 10.07 -18.45 -13.34
CA TRP A 186 8.88 -17.87 -12.73
C TRP A 186 9.04 -16.36 -12.63
N VAL A 187 7.89 -15.67 -12.64
CA VAL A 187 7.81 -14.23 -12.41
C VAL A 187 6.67 -14.02 -11.44
N ARG A 188 6.90 -13.19 -10.42
CA ARG A 188 5.85 -12.72 -9.50
C ARG A 188 5.91 -11.21 -9.41
N TYR A 189 4.75 -10.59 -9.33
CA TYR A 189 4.62 -9.16 -9.04
C TYR A 189 4.15 -9.01 -7.60
N VAL A 190 4.73 -8.08 -6.85
CA VAL A 190 4.28 -7.77 -5.50
C VAL A 190 4.29 -6.26 -5.35
N THR A 191 3.13 -5.70 -5.02
CA THR A 191 3.01 -4.28 -4.68
C THR A 191 2.99 -4.14 -3.16
N GLN A 192 3.89 -3.34 -2.60
CA GLN A 192 3.92 -3.03 -1.16
C GLN A 192 3.82 -1.51 -0.96
N ALA A 193 3.10 -1.12 0.08
CA ALA A 193 3.12 0.26 0.54
C ALA A 193 4.43 0.56 1.28
N ASN A 194 5.06 1.69 0.96
CA ASN A 194 6.17 2.24 1.73
C ASN A 194 5.70 3.50 2.50
N SER A 195 5.31 4.54 1.76
CA SER A 195 4.69 5.75 2.31
C SER A 195 3.35 5.99 1.61
N TYR A 196 2.27 5.44 2.17
CA TYR A 196 0.92 5.61 1.64
C TYR A 196 0.07 6.40 2.65
N VAL A 197 -0.12 7.69 2.36
CA VAL A 197 -0.68 8.65 3.32
C VAL A 197 -1.78 9.47 2.63
N ALA A 198 -2.95 9.54 3.26
CA ALA A 198 -4.07 10.40 2.88
C ALA A 198 -4.25 11.50 3.93
N ARG A 199 -4.21 12.76 3.50
CA ARG A 199 -4.51 13.91 4.36
C ARG A 199 -6.02 14.05 4.51
N ILE A 200 -6.44 14.55 5.67
CA ILE A 200 -7.83 14.81 6.07
C ILE A 200 -8.16 16.26 5.77
#